data_AF-A0A965L878-F1
#
_entry.id   AF-A0A965L878-F1
#
_cell.length_a   1.000
_cell.length_b   1.000
_cell.length_c   1.000
_cell.angle_alpha   90.00
_cell.angle_beta   90.00
_cell.angle_gamma   90.00
#
_symmetry.space_group_name_H-M   'P 1'
#
loop_
_entity.id
_entity.type
_entity.pdbx_description
1 polymer ?
#
loop_
_entity_poly.entity_id
_entity_poly.type
_entity_poly.pdbx_seq_one_letter_code
_entity_poly.pdbx_strand_id
1 'polypeptide(L)' 'MALKKSQESLKKWTSQKWRTSSGKPSKGKKRYLPEAAWAALSPAEKAATNRAKAKGNKAGKQFVKQPKKIAQKTKRYR' A
#
# COMPACT_ATOMS: atom_id res chain seq x y z
N MET A 1 -8.03 21.96 -23.95
CA MET A 1 -8.77 20.69 -23.87
C MET A 1 -8.92 20.28 -22.41
N ALA A 2 -10.13 20.01 -21.94
CA ALA A 2 -10.35 19.45 -20.61
C ALA A 2 -9.85 17.99 -20.55
N LEU A 3 -9.30 17.57 -19.42
CA LEU A 3 -8.81 16.20 -19.24
C LEU A 3 -9.98 15.22 -19.21
N LYS A 4 -9.81 14.05 -19.83
CA LYS A 4 -10.76 12.94 -19.65
C LYS A 4 -10.68 12.42 -18.20
N LYS A 5 -11.79 11.93 -17.64
CA LYS A 5 -11.83 11.37 -16.27
C LYS A 5 -10.72 10.36 -15.98
N SER A 6 -10.37 9.52 -16.95
CA SER A 6 -9.25 8.56 -16.83
C SER A 6 -7.90 9.27 -16.68
N GLN A 7 -7.65 10.33 -17.44
CA GLN A 7 -6.43 11.13 -17.33
C GLN A 7 -6.36 11.89 -16.01
N GLU A 8 -7.49 12.36 -15.47
CA GLU A 8 -7.55 12.94 -14.13
C GLU A 8 -7.22 11.91 -13.05
N SER A 9 -7.77 10.69 -13.14
CA SER A 9 -7.45 9.63 -12.19
C SER A 9 -5.99 9.19 -12.26
N LEU A 10 -5.42 9.10 -13.46
CA LEU A 10 -4.02 8.78 -13.66
C LEU A 10 -3.12 9.88 -13.09
N LYS A 11 -3.43 11.15 -13.35
CA LYS A 11 -2.71 12.30 -12.78
C LYS A 11 -2.75 12.30 -11.26
N LYS A 12 -3.91 12.00 -10.65
CA LYS A 12 -4.04 11.86 -9.20
C LYS A 12 -3.17 10.71 -8.69
N TRP A 13 -3.20 9.56 -9.36
CA TRP A 13 -2.42 8.38 -8.97
C TRP A 13 -0.91 8.60 -9.08
N THR A 14 -0.43 9.21 -10.17
CA THR A 14 0.99 9.52 -10.39
C THR A 14 1.52 10.61 -9.45
N SER A 15 0.65 11.50 -8.97
CA SER A 15 1.00 12.54 -7.98
C SER A 15 1.15 11.97 -6.56
N GLN A 16 0.72 10.74 -6.30
CA GLN A 16 0.87 10.13 -4.98
C GLN A 16 2.32 9.72 -4.71
N LYS A 17 2.76 9.94 -3.48
CA LYS A 17 4.07 9.46 -3.01
C LYS A 17 3.98 8.00 -2.57
N TRP A 18 4.41 7.08 -3.41
CA TRP A 18 4.42 5.64 -3.13
C TRP A 18 5.69 5.23 -2.39
N ARG A 19 5.55 4.66 -1.19
CA ARG A 19 6.71 4.21 -0.38
C ARG A 19 6.38 2.99 0.46
N THR A 20 7.41 2.34 0.98
CA THR A 20 7.23 1.35 2.05
C THR A 20 7.15 2.05 3.41
N SER A 21 6.61 1.35 4.41
CA SER A 21 6.56 1.83 5.80
C SER A 21 7.89 2.36 6.36
N SER A 22 9.05 1.91 5.84
CA SER A 22 10.36 2.34 6.31
C SER A 22 11.17 3.12 5.26
N GLY A 23 10.59 3.46 4.11
CA GLY A 23 11.29 4.08 2.97
C GLY A 23 12.29 3.19 2.22
N LYS A 24 12.71 2.06 2.81
CA LYS A 24 13.64 1.09 2.20
C LYS A 24 12.90 0.13 1.25
N PRO A 25 13.59 -0.48 0.27
CA PRO A 25 13.01 -1.53 -0.56
C PRO A 25 12.37 -2.65 0.26
N SER A 26 11.31 -3.25 -0.29
CA SER A 26 10.53 -4.27 0.43
C SER A 26 11.30 -5.55 0.72
N LYS A 27 12.14 -6.00 -0.23
CA LYS A 27 12.81 -7.32 -0.21
C LYS A 27 11.84 -8.47 0.15
N GLY A 28 10.60 -8.39 -0.35
CA GLY A 28 9.54 -9.37 -0.09
C GLY A 28 8.83 -9.24 1.27
N LYS A 29 9.24 -8.31 2.15
CA LYS A 29 8.75 -8.22 3.54
C LYS A 29 7.77 -7.07 3.78
N LYS A 30 7.74 -6.05 2.91
CA LYS A 30 6.93 -4.82 3.09
C LYS A 30 5.98 -4.59 1.92
N ARG A 31 5.01 -3.71 2.12
CA ARG A 31 4.06 -3.29 1.07
C ARG A 31 4.40 -1.88 0.57
N TYR A 32 4.11 -1.62 -0.70
CA TYR A 32 4.05 -0.28 -1.24
C TYR A 32 2.63 0.24 -1.08
N LEU A 33 2.52 1.40 -0.45
CA LEU A 33 1.27 2.12 -0.26
C LEU A 33 1.53 3.62 -0.46
N PRO A 34 0.52 4.41 -0.83
CA PRO A 34 0.62 5.86 -0.81
C PRO A 34 0.98 6.35 0.59
N GLU A 35 1.76 7.42 0.68
CA GLU A 35 2.16 8.04 1.95
C GLU A 35 0.96 8.40 2.83
N ALA A 36 -0.11 8.94 2.24
CA ALA A 36 -1.37 9.21 2.93
C ALA A 36 -2.01 7.95 3.55
N ALA A 37 -1.90 6.81 2.87
CA ALA A 37 -2.39 5.54 3.41
C ALA A 37 -1.54 5.09 4.60
N TRP A 38 -0.23 5.35 4.61
CA TRP A 38 0.62 5.09 5.77
C TRP A 38 0.31 6.04 6.93
N ALA A 39 0.00 7.31 6.67
CA ALA A 39 -0.39 8.26 7.70
C ALA A 39 -1.68 7.82 8.43
N ALA A 40 -2.63 7.22 7.69
CA ALA A 40 -3.90 6.74 8.23
C ALA A 40 -3.85 5.41 9.01
N LEU A 41 -2.68 4.78 9.13
CA LEU A 41 -2.50 3.52 9.85
C LEU A 41 -1.79 3.74 11.18
N SER A 42 -2.30 3.08 12.22
CA SER A 42 -1.62 2.98 13.51
C SER A 42 -0.31 2.18 13.39
N PRO A 43 0.65 2.35 14.32
CA PRO A 43 1.88 1.55 14.35
C PRO A 43 1.61 0.03 14.36
N ALA A 44 0.58 -0.41 15.10
CA ALA A 44 0.17 -1.81 15.15
C ALA A 44 -0.32 -2.33 13.78
N GLU A 45 -1.12 -1.54 13.06
CA GLU A 45 -1.60 -1.91 11.72
C GLU A 45 -0.45 -1.94 10.70
N LYS A 46 0.49 -1.00 10.79
CA LYS A 46 1.71 -1.01 9.96
C LYS A 46 2.51 -2.29 10.17
N ALA A 47 2.69 -2.70 11.43
CA ALA A 47 3.36 -3.95 11.75
C ALA A 47 2.59 -5.17 11.23
N ALA A 48 1.27 -5.22 11.44
CA ALA A 48 0.43 -6.34 11.03
C ALA A 48 0.41 -6.55 9.50
N THR A 49 0.31 -5.47 8.72
CA THR A 49 0.27 -5.56 7.26
C THR A 49 1.60 -6.05 6.66
N ASN A 50 2.72 -5.62 7.25
CA ASN A 50 4.05 -6.08 6.87
C ASN A 50 4.28 -7.53 7.30
N ARG A 51 3.89 -7.90 8.53
CA ARG A 51 3.98 -9.28 9.02
C ARG A 51 3.22 -10.25 8.12
N ALA A 52 2.02 -9.88 7.68
CA ALA A 52 1.26 -10.67 6.71
C ALA A 52 2.03 -10.85 5.39
N LYS A 53 2.60 -9.77 4.84
CA LYS A 53 3.40 -9.83 3.60
C LYS A 53 4.63 -10.72 3.76
N ALA A 54 5.39 -10.55 4.84
CA ALA A 54 6.58 -11.35 5.14
C ALA A 54 6.24 -12.84 5.32
N LYS A 55 5.15 -13.17 6.02
CA LYS A 55 4.68 -14.55 6.19
C LYS A 55 4.32 -15.19 4.85
N GLY A 56 3.58 -14.48 4.00
CA GLY A 56 3.21 -15.01 2.69
C GLY A 56 4.41 -15.15 1.75
N ASN A 57 5.37 -14.22 1.79
CA ASN A 57 6.62 -14.32 1.04
C ASN A 57 7.47 -15.51 1.50
N LYS A 58 7.58 -15.75 2.81
CA LYS A 58 8.27 -16.92 3.37
C LYS A 58 7.60 -18.23 2.91
N ALA A 59 6.29 -18.22 2.71
CA ALA A 59 5.53 -19.35 2.21
C ALA A 59 5.51 -19.47 0.67
N GLY A 60 6.36 -18.72 -0.05
CA GLY A 60 6.44 -18.78 -1.53
C GLY A 60 5.22 -18.20 -2.27
N LYS A 61 4.33 -17.46 -1.58
CA LYS A 61 3.13 -16.90 -2.20
C LYS A 61 3.46 -15.64 -2.99
N GLN A 62 3.26 -15.67 -4.31
CA GLN A 62 3.36 -14.50 -5.18
C GLN A 62 2.43 -13.37 -4.70
N PHE A 63 1.18 -13.71 -4.36
CA PHE A 63 0.18 -12.76 -3.90
C PHE A 63 -0.22 -12.99 -2.44
N VAL A 64 -0.24 -11.92 -1.65
CA VAL A 64 -0.60 -11.96 -0.23
C VAL A 64 -1.63 -10.88 0.07
N LYS A 65 -2.85 -11.30 0.38
CA LYS A 65 -3.95 -10.40 0.75
C LYS A 65 -3.55 -9.57 1.98
N GLN A 66 -3.91 -8.28 1.96
CA GLN A 66 -3.76 -7.41 3.11
C GLN A 66 -4.84 -7.77 4.16
N PRO A 67 -4.55 -7.69 5.48
CA PRO A 67 -5.57 -7.94 6.49
C PRO A 67 -6.82 -7.08 6.26
N LYS A 68 -8.01 -7.68 6.36
CA LYS A 68 -9.28 -7.09 5.88
C LYS A 68 -9.49 -5.66 6.40
N LYS A 69 -9.36 -5.43 7.71
CA LYS A 69 -9.52 -4.08 8.33
C LYS A 69 -8.58 -3.04 7.73
N ILE A 70 -7.33 -3.41 7.48
CA ILE A 70 -6.29 -2.52 6.91
C ILE A 70 -6.54 -2.29 5.41
N ALA A 71 -7.01 -3.31 4.69
CA ALA A 71 -7.42 -3.16 3.29
C ALA A 71 -8.57 -2.14 3.16
N GLN A 72 -9.57 -2.19 4.04
CA GLN A 72 -10.70 -1.25 4.04
C GLN A 72 -10.30 0.19 4.34
N LYS A 73 -9.25 0.42 5.17
CA LYS A 73 -8.69 1.76 5.38
C LYS A 73 -7.91 2.22 4.16
N THR A 74 -7.00 1.39 3.66
CA THR A 74 -6.05 1.80 2.62
C THR A 74 -6.65 1.89 1.21
N LYS A 75 -7.81 1.26 0.93
CA LYS A 75 -8.53 1.39 -0.35
C LYS A 75 -9.06 2.80 -0.61
N ARG A 76 -9.18 3.65 0.41
CA ARG A 76 -9.66 5.03 0.25
C ARG A 76 -8.60 5.95 -0.34
N TYR A 77 -7.35 5.49 -0.38
CA TYR A 77 -6.18 6.27 -0.77
C TYR A 77 -5.59 5.85 -2.12
N ARG A 78 -6.08 4.76 -2.73
CA ARG A 78 -5.62 4.23 -4.01
C ARG A 78 -6.74 3.55 -4.76
#